data_AF-A0A5P3XG29-F1
#
_entry.id   AF-A0A5P3XG29-F1
#
_cell.length_a   1.000
_cell.length_b   1.000
_cell.length_c   1.000
_cell.angle_alpha   90.00
_cell.angle_beta   90.00
_cell.angle_gamma   90.00
#
_symmetry.space_group_name_H-M   'P 1'
#
loop_
_entity.id
_entity.type
_entity.pdbx_description
1 polymer ?
#
loop_
_entity_poly.entity_id
_entity_poly.type
_entity_poly.pdbx_seq_one_letter_code
_entity_poly.pdbx_strand_id
1 'polypeptide(L)' 'MRVDCKLYEFRGVWVATVYDIDWPKTKNDAEAQKKEFIQLLDKLQSLNFNVVMVQIRPTSDAFYKSKINP' A
#
# COMPACT_ATOMS: atom_id res chain seq x y z
N MET A 1 3.13 -36.14 -4.31
CA MET A 1 2.88 -34.71 -4.62
C MET A 1 1.77 -34.22 -3.71
N ARG A 2 1.98 -33.14 -2.94
CA ARG A 2 0.94 -32.57 -2.06
C ARG A 2 -0.10 -31.85 -2.94
N VAL A 3 -1.34 -32.34 -2.93
CA VAL A 3 -2.47 -31.85 -3.76
C VAL A 3 -3.39 -30.93 -2.95
N ASP A 4 -2.84 -30.11 -2.05
CA ASP A 4 -3.64 -29.26 -1.16
C ASP A 4 -3.13 -27.81 -1.09
N CYS A 5 -2.69 -27.30 -2.25
CA CYS A 5 -2.46 -25.87 -2.40
C CYS A 5 -3.76 -25.24 -2.90
N LYS A 6 -4.53 -24.63 -1.99
CA LYS A 6 -5.61 -23.73 -2.39
C LYS A 6 -5.00 -22.56 -3.16
N LEU A 7 -5.14 -22.56 -4.49
CA LEU A 7 -4.89 -21.37 -5.29
C LEU A 7 -5.98 -20.35 -4.95
N TYR A 8 -5.65 -19.40 -4.09
CA TYR A 8 -6.47 -18.21 -3.90
C TYR A 8 -6.31 -17.32 -5.12
N GLU A 9 -7.44 -16.94 -5.74
CA GLU A 9 -7.44 -15.97 -6.84
C GLU A 9 -6.73 -14.69 -6.39
N PHE A 10 -5.71 -14.28 -7.13
CA PHE A 10 -4.96 -13.06 -6.82
C PHE A 10 -5.77 -11.83 -7.22
N ARG A 11 -6.19 -11.03 -6.24
CA ARG A 11 -6.91 -9.77 -6.43
C ARG A 11 -6.09 -8.67 -5.79
N GLY A 12 -5.05 -8.27 -6.51
CA GLY A 12 -4.09 -7.25 -6.09
C GLY A 12 -4.48 -5.85 -6.57
N VAL A 13 -4.23 -4.85 -5.73
CA VAL A 13 -4.24 -3.43 -6.12
C VAL A 13 -2.86 -2.83 -5.89
N TRP A 14 -2.44 -2.01 -6.85
CA TRP A 14 -1.24 -1.18 -6.72
C TRP A 14 -1.63 0.18 -6.13
N VAL A 15 -0.93 0.59 -5.05
CA VAL A 15 -1.10 1.91 -4.43
C VAL A 15 0.16 2.71 -4.74
N ALA A 16 0.04 3.66 -5.68
CA ALA A 16 1.13 4.50 -6.11
C ALA A 16 1.30 5.72 -5.17
N THR A 17 2.51 5.89 -4.67
CA THR A 17 2.90 7.04 -3.83
C THR A 17 3.56 8.15 -4.63
N VAL A 18 3.92 7.87 -5.89
CA VAL A 18 4.47 8.87 -6.81
C VAL A 18 3.42 9.96 -7.06
N TYR A 19 3.82 11.23 -6.91
CA TYR A 19 2.95 12.41 -7.01
C TYR A 19 1.74 12.44 -6.07
N ASP A 20 1.74 11.66 -4.97
CA ASP A 20 0.61 11.60 -4.03
C ASP A 20 -0.73 11.18 -4.68
N ILE A 21 -0.68 10.43 -5.79
CA ILE A 21 -1.88 10.10 -6.59
C ILE A 21 -2.87 9.24 -5.79
N ASP A 22 -2.40 8.18 -5.12
CA ASP A 22 -3.26 7.31 -4.32
C ASP A 22 -3.15 7.59 -2.81
N TRP A 23 -1.93 7.82 -2.32
CA TRP A 23 -1.64 8.12 -0.92
C TRP A 23 -0.23 8.73 -0.79
N PRO A 24 0.02 9.66 0.16
CA PRO A 24 -0.92 10.29 1.10
C PRO A 24 -1.57 11.58 0.54
N LYS A 25 -2.86 11.80 0.83
CA LYS A 25 -3.54 13.05 0.42
C LYS A 25 -3.20 14.20 1.36
N THR A 26 -3.01 13.88 2.65
CA THR A 26 -2.57 14.86 3.65
C THR A 26 -1.04 14.84 3.80
N LYS A 27 -0.41 16.01 3.69
CA LYS A 27 1.03 16.19 3.92
C LYS A 27 1.28 16.73 5.33
N ASN A 28 2.35 16.28 5.98
CA ASN A 28 2.82 16.73 7.30
C ASN A 28 1.92 16.42 8.51
N ASP A 29 1.00 15.45 8.40
CA ASP A 29 0.23 14.93 9.53
C ASP A 29 0.27 13.40 9.54
N ALA A 30 1.05 12.83 10.47
CA ALA A 30 1.26 11.41 10.56
C ALA A 30 -0.01 10.63 10.98
N GLU A 31 -0.88 11.22 11.79
CA GLU A 31 -2.11 10.54 12.24
C GLU A 31 -3.17 10.57 11.14
N ALA A 32 -3.30 11.69 10.43
CA ALA A 32 -4.17 11.77 9.24
C ALA A 32 -3.72 10.77 8.16
N GLN A 33 -2.41 10.67 7.89
CA GLN A 33 -1.86 9.73 6.90
C GLN A 33 -2.15 8.27 7.24
N LYS A 34 -2.02 7.87 8.52
CA LYS A 34 -2.39 6.52 8.98
C LYS A 34 -3.88 6.26 8.78
N LYS A 35 -4.73 7.22 9.17
CA LYS A 35 -6.19 7.08 9.03
C LYS A 35 -6.62 6.96 7.57
N GLU A 36 -6.04 7.76 6.68
CA GLU A 36 -6.28 7.68 5.24
C GLU A 36 -5.87 6.31 4.68
N PHE A 37 -4.72 5.78 5.11
CA PHE A 37 -4.26 4.48 4.66
C PHE A 37 -5.19 3.35 5.14
N ILE A 38 -5.61 3.38 6.41
CA ILE A 38 -6.58 2.41 6.95
C ILE A 38 -7.90 2.46 6.18
N GLN A 39 -8.42 3.67 5.91
CA GLN A 39 -9.66 3.82 5.12
C GLN A 39 -9.53 3.30 3.69
N LEU A 40 -8.35 3.46 3.07
CA LEU A 40 -8.05 2.89 1.76
C LEU A 40 -8.07 1.35 1.82
N LEU A 41 -7.42 0.76 2.82
CA LEU A 41 -7.41 -0.69 3.03
C LEU A 41 -8.81 -1.25 3.29
N ASP A 42 -9.61 -0.59 4.14
CA ASP A 42 -10.99 -0.99 4.43
C ASP A 42 -11.85 -0.97 3.16
N LYS A 43 -11.66 0.05 2.32
CA LYS A 43 -12.34 0.13 1.02
C LYS A 43 -11.91 -1.00 0.10
N LEU A 44 -10.62 -1.29 -0.02
CA LEU A 44 -10.13 -2.39 -0.85
C LEU A 44 -10.63 -3.76 -0.35
N GLN A 45 -10.70 -3.94 0.97
CA GLN A 45 -11.27 -5.14 1.57
C GLN A 45 -12.77 -5.26 1.25
N SER A 46 -13.54 -4.17 1.35
CA SER A 46 -14.97 -4.16 0.99
C SER A 46 -15.22 -4.49 -0.49
N LEU A 47 -14.24 -4.25 -1.35
CA LEU A 47 -14.25 -4.58 -2.78
C LEU A 47 -13.69 -5.99 -3.08
N ASN A 48 -13.49 -6.82 -2.04
CA ASN A 48 -12.98 -8.19 -2.12
C ASN A 48 -11.52 -8.32 -2.61
N PHE A 49 -10.71 -7.27 -2.57
CA PHE A 49 -9.27 -7.40 -2.82
C PHE A 49 -8.56 -8.12 -1.68
N ASN A 50 -7.50 -8.86 -2.00
CA ASN A 50 -6.75 -9.66 -1.02
C ASN A 50 -5.26 -9.31 -0.94
N VAL A 51 -4.73 -8.51 -1.87
CA VAL A 51 -3.34 -8.07 -1.87
C VAL A 51 -3.25 -6.57 -2.17
N VAL A 52 -2.41 -5.87 -1.43
CA VAL A 52 -2.10 -4.45 -1.67
C VAL A 52 -0.60 -4.31 -1.87
N MET A 53 -0.20 -3.84 -3.05
CA MET A 53 1.20 -3.57 -3.40
C MET A 53 1.46 -2.07 -3.24
N VAL A 54 2.16 -1.68 -2.17
CA VAL A 54 2.44 -0.27 -1.86
C VAL A 54 3.80 0.11 -2.41
N GLN A 55 3.85 1.23 -3.15
CA GLN A 55 5.09 1.79 -3.65
C GLN A 55 5.88 2.49 -2.53
N ILE A 56 6.79 1.78 -1.87
CA ILE A 56 7.59 2.32 -0.76
C ILE A 56 8.82 3.15 -1.19
N ARG A 57 9.16 3.15 -2.49
CA ARG A 57 10.28 3.87 -3.09
C ARG A 57 9.91 4.42 -4.47
N PRO A 58 9.22 5.57 -4.55
CA PRO A 58 8.76 6.12 -5.84
C PRO A 58 9.86 6.83 -6.64
N THR A 59 10.71 7.65 -6.00
CA THR A 59 11.61 8.61 -6.67
C THR A 59 13.01 8.64 -6.06
N SER A 60 13.54 7.48 -5.67
CA SER A 60 14.79 7.34 -4.88
C SER A 60 14.72 7.82 -3.43
N ASP A 61 13.50 8.13 -2.97
CA ASP A 61 13.18 8.51 -1.60
C ASP A 61 12.66 7.28 -0.84
N ALA A 62 12.77 7.28 0.49
CA ALA A 62 12.36 6.14 1.32
C ALA A 62 11.21 6.49 2.27
N PHE A 63 10.06 5.83 2.13
CA PHE A 63 9.00 5.82 3.15
C PHE A 63 9.32 4.91 4.35
N TYR A 64 10.61 4.68 4.60
CA TYR A 64 11.13 3.91 5.72
C TYR A 64 12.42 4.56 6.19
N LYS A 65 12.71 4.44 7.49
CA LYS A 65 13.94 4.97 8.07
C LYS A 65 15.14 4.30 7.40
N SER A 66 15.79 5.02 6.49
CA SER A 66 16.89 4.53 5.68
C SER A 66 18.15 5.34 6.00
N LYS A 67 19.29 4.65 6.07
CA LYS A 67 20.61 5.28 6.29
C LYS A 67 21.35 5.61 4.98
N ILE A 68 20.76 5.25 3.83
CA ILE A 68 21.41 5.27 2.51
C ILE A 68 20.63 6.19 1.55
N ASN A 69 19.31 6.04 1.53
CA ASN A 69 18.38 6.87 0.77
C ASN A 69 17.63 7.79 1.75
N PRO A 70 17.55 9.10 1.51
CA PRO A 70 16.78 10.02 2.34
C PRO A 70 15.27 9.77 2.27
#